data_AF-A0A847XJP9-F1
#
_entry.id   AF-A0A847XJP9-F1
#
_cell.length_a   1.000
_cell.length_b   1.000
_cell.length_c   1.000
_cell.angle_alpha   90.00
_cell.angle_beta   90.00
_cell.angle_gamma   90.00
#
_symmetry.space_group_name_H-M   'P 1'
#
loop_
_entity.id
_entity.type
_entity.pdbx_description
1 polymer ?
#
loop_
_entity_poly.entity_id
_entity_poly.type
_entity_poly.pdbx_seq_one_letter_code
_entity_poly.pdbx_strand_id
1 'polypeptide(L)'
;MKNPIIRAIYLYLFALVGLGMLVIGASMIINLGLKAWVFTQADQQDKYNSQPIPVYLSSDMKTAQEIKVCSDKCELTAEQKEQVNSWLAEYKKWEEQEKNSDQNIWVVRNRQRQAATALSLILIGLPLWLFHWSVIKKDNKKEDK
;
A
#
# COMPACT_ATOMS: atom_id res chain seq x y z
N MET A 1 27.35 -26.20 18.81
CA MET A 1 26.19 -27.11 18.98
C MET A 1 26.71 -28.53 19.01
N LYS A 2 26.26 -29.37 19.96
CA LYS A 2 26.79 -30.73 20.19
C LYS A 2 26.53 -31.73 19.05
N ASN A 3 25.74 -31.37 18.03
CA ASN A 3 25.43 -32.22 16.87
C ASN A 3 25.74 -31.49 15.54
N PRO A 4 26.67 -32.01 14.70
CA PRO A 4 27.09 -31.34 13.46
C PRO A 4 25.99 -31.31 12.39
N ILE A 5 25.16 -32.36 12.30
CA ILE A 5 24.03 -32.43 11.36
C ILE A 5 23.00 -31.34 11.65
N ILE A 6 22.64 -31.14 12.93
CA ILE A 6 21.68 -30.11 13.34
C ILE A 6 22.19 -28.72 12.95
N ARG A 7 23.50 -28.47 13.13
CA ARG A 7 24.14 -27.22 12.72
C ARG A 7 24.07 -27.01 11.21
N ALA A 8 24.36 -28.06 10.42
CA ALA A 8 24.29 -27.96 8.97
C ALA A 8 22.88 -27.62 8.49
N ILE A 9 21.86 -28.36 8.97
CA ILE A 9 20.46 -28.12 8.63
C ILE A 9 20.06 -26.68 8.96
N TYR A 10 20.41 -26.19 10.16
CA TYR A 10 20.16 -24.81 10.57
C TYR A 10 20.79 -23.81 9.58
N LEU A 11 22.07 -23.97 9.26
CA LEU A 11 22.76 -23.01 8.39
C LEU A 11 22.14 -22.95 6.99
N TYR A 12 21.84 -24.10 6.38
CA TYR A 12 21.22 -24.15 5.05
C TYR A 12 19.80 -23.61 5.05
N LEU A 13 19.00 -23.90 6.09
CA LEU A 13 17.63 -23.39 6.20
C LEU A 13 17.62 -21.86 6.31
N PHE A 14 18.45 -21.27 7.17
CA PHE A 14 18.50 -19.82 7.32
C PHE A 14 19.11 -19.12 6.10
N ALA A 15 20.10 -19.74 5.44
CA ALA A 15 20.59 -19.25 4.16
C ALA A 15 19.46 -19.25 3.10
N LEU A 16 18.68 -20.33 3.01
CA LEU A 16 17.56 -20.42 2.08
C LEU A 16 16.48 -19.36 2.35
N VAL A 17 16.13 -19.13 3.62
CA VAL A 17 15.17 -18.08 4.01
C VAL A 17 15.69 -16.70 3.60
N GLY A 18 16.95 -16.38 3.91
CA GLY A 18 17.56 -15.10 3.52
C GLY A 18 17.58 -14.91 2.00
N LEU A 19 17.93 -15.96 1.24
CA LEU A 19 17.88 -15.92 -0.22
C LEU A 19 16.45 -15.72 -0.75
N GLY A 20 15.46 -16.39 -0.15
CA GLY A 20 14.06 -16.21 -0.49
C GLY A 20 13.60 -14.77 -0.30
N MET A 21 13.96 -14.15 0.82
CA MET A 21 13.66 -12.72 1.06
C MET A 21 14.30 -11.81 0.02
N LEU A 22 15.56 -12.07 -0.38
CA LEU A 22 16.24 -11.32 -1.43
C LEU A 22 15.53 -11.43 -2.79
N VAL A 23 15.16 -12.65 -3.19
CA VAL A 23 14.48 -12.90 -4.47
C VAL A 23 13.11 -12.21 -4.50
N ILE A 24 12.33 -12.33 -3.42
CA ILE A 24 11.02 -11.69 -3.31
C ILE A 24 11.19 -10.16 -3.37
N GLY A 25 12.08 -9.58 -2.56
CA GLY A 25 12.31 -8.13 -2.55
C GLY A 25 12.79 -7.60 -3.91
N ALA A 26 13.73 -8.30 -4.56
CA ALA A 26 14.20 -7.93 -5.89
C ALA A 26 13.08 -7.98 -6.95
N SER A 27 12.25 -9.03 -6.94
CA SER A 27 11.11 -9.14 -7.85
C SER A 27 10.11 -8.00 -7.69
N MET A 28 9.88 -7.54 -6.45
CA MET A 28 9.00 -6.40 -6.17
C MET A 28 9.54 -5.09 -6.75
N ILE A 29 10.85 -4.83 -6.63
CA ILE A 29 11.49 -3.63 -7.21
C ILE A 29 11.43 -3.68 -8.73
N ILE A 30 11.72 -4.84 -9.33
CA ILE A 30 11.65 -5.01 -10.78
C ILE A 30 10.23 -4.76 -11.27
N ASN A 31 9.23 -5.35 -10.62
CA ASN A 31 7.83 -5.15 -10.96
C ASN A 31 7.43 -3.66 -10.83
N LEU A 32 7.83 -2.99 -9.75
CA LEU A 32 7.60 -1.57 -9.57
C LEU A 32 8.22 -0.73 -10.70
N GLY A 33 9.45 -1.06 -11.10
CA GLY A 33 10.13 -0.37 -12.20
C GLY A 33 9.46 -0.60 -13.55
N LEU A 34 9.06 -1.85 -13.84
CA LEU A 34 8.30 -2.18 -15.04
C LEU A 34 7.00 -1.37 -15.09
N LYS A 35 6.24 -1.28 -14.00
CA LYS A 35 5.01 -0.46 -13.96
C LYS A 35 5.27 1.05 -14.04
N ALA A 36 6.41 1.52 -13.54
CA ALA A 36 6.76 2.93 -13.56
C ALA A 36 7.19 3.43 -14.94
N TRP A 37 7.95 2.62 -15.71
CA TRP A 37 8.62 3.06 -16.94
C TRP A 37 8.21 2.31 -18.21
N VAL A 38 7.73 1.06 -18.11
CA VAL A 38 7.40 0.23 -19.28
C VAL A 38 5.88 0.08 -19.45
N PHE A 39 5.20 -0.35 -18.39
CA PHE A 39 3.76 -0.61 -18.35
C PHE A 39 3.02 0.45 -17.53
N THR A 40 3.09 1.70 -17.96
CA THR A 40 2.54 2.86 -17.23
C THR A 40 1.04 2.78 -16.95
N GLN A 41 0.28 1.97 -17.69
CA GLN A 41 -1.14 1.73 -17.47
C GLN A 41 -1.46 0.60 -16.50
N ALA A 42 -0.48 -0.24 -16.13
CA ALA A 42 -0.71 -1.40 -15.26
C ALA A 42 -1.12 -1.04 -13.82
N ASP A 43 -0.90 0.21 -13.39
CA ASP A 43 -1.35 0.72 -12.09
C ASP A 43 -2.76 1.34 -12.15
N GLN A 44 -3.43 1.41 -13.31
CA GLN A 44 -4.78 1.98 -13.39
C GLN A 44 -5.82 1.18 -12.62
N GLN A 45 -5.71 -0.16 -12.61
CA GLN A 45 -6.59 -0.98 -11.78
C GLN A 45 -6.34 -0.74 -10.29
N ASP A 46 -5.07 -0.54 -9.90
CA ASP A 46 -4.70 -0.23 -8.52
C ASP A 46 -5.26 1.15 -8.09
N LYS A 47 -5.38 2.12 -9.02
CA LYS A 47 -6.08 3.40 -8.78
C LYS A 47 -7.52 3.17 -8.36
N TYR A 48 -8.26 2.40 -9.15
CA TYR A 48 -9.69 2.17 -8.90
C TYR A 48 -9.93 1.47 -7.56
N ASN A 49 -9.12 0.45 -7.25
CA ASN A 49 -9.29 -0.33 -6.02
C ASN A 49 -8.82 0.40 -4.74
N SER A 50 -7.93 1.39 -4.87
CA SER A 50 -7.32 2.09 -3.73
C SER A 50 -7.97 3.46 -3.45
N GLN A 51 -8.97 3.85 -4.23
CA GLN A 51 -9.71 5.08 -3.99
C GLN A 51 -10.57 4.94 -2.73
N PRO A 52 -10.56 5.95 -1.84
CA PRO A 52 -11.43 5.96 -0.68
C PRO A 52 -12.88 6.06 -1.16
N ILE A 53 -13.78 5.46 -0.39
CA ILE A 53 -15.21 5.66 -0.58
C ILE A 53 -15.50 7.14 -0.34
N PRO A 54 -16.27 7.82 -1.22
CA PRO A 54 -16.60 9.22 -1.02
C PRO A 54 -17.31 9.41 0.33
N VAL A 55 -16.96 10.50 1.04
CA VAL A 55 -17.50 10.82 2.37
C VAL A 55 -19.01 11.11 2.31
N TYR A 56 -19.49 11.59 1.17
CA TYR A 56 -20.91 11.86 0.92
C TYR A 56 -21.38 11.05 -0.29
N LEU A 57 -22.53 10.37 -0.16
CA LEU A 57 -23.16 9.70 -1.28
C LEU A 57 -23.85 10.73 -2.19
N SER A 58 -23.81 10.51 -3.50
CA SER A 58 -24.50 11.37 -4.47
C SER A 58 -26.02 11.40 -4.26
N SER A 59 -26.60 10.35 -3.66
CA SER A 59 -28.00 10.30 -3.22
C SER A 59 -28.31 11.32 -2.14
N ASP A 60 -27.40 11.49 -1.17
CA ASP A 60 -27.60 12.36 -0.02
C ASP A 60 -27.64 13.83 -0.47
N MET A 61 -26.88 14.15 -1.51
CA MET A 61 -26.88 15.48 -2.14
C MET A 61 -28.22 15.81 -2.78
N LYS A 62 -28.80 14.87 -3.53
CA LYS A 62 -30.13 15.05 -4.12
C LYS A 62 -31.19 15.24 -3.04
N THR A 63 -31.18 14.39 -2.02
CA THR A 63 -32.08 14.49 -0.88
C THR A 63 -31.96 15.84 -0.17
N ALA A 64 -30.73 16.31 0.11
CA ALA A 64 -30.51 17.61 0.74
C ALA A 64 -30.98 18.79 -0.13
N GLN A 65 -30.82 18.71 -1.45
CA GLN A 65 -31.36 19.72 -2.38
C GLN A 65 -32.89 19.72 -2.40
N GLU A 66 -33.52 18.54 -2.42
CA GLU A 66 -34.98 18.41 -2.37
C GLU A 66 -35.56 18.97 -1.06
N ILE A 67 -34.93 18.66 0.07
CA ILE A 67 -35.31 19.22 1.39
C ILE A 67 -35.14 20.75 1.39
N LYS A 68 -34.07 21.27 0.78
CA LYS A 68 -33.86 22.71 0.64
C LYS A 68 -34.94 23.38 -0.22
N VAL A 69 -35.36 22.77 -1.32
CA VAL A 69 -36.46 23.27 -2.17
C VAL A 69 -37.79 23.21 -1.42
N CYS A 70 -37.99 22.21 -0.56
CA CYS A 70 -39.16 22.12 0.30
C CYS A 70 -39.09 23.03 1.54
N SER A 71 -37.98 23.73 1.81
CA SER A 71 -37.77 24.42 3.11
C SER A 71 -38.89 25.41 3.49
N ASP A 72 -39.55 26.00 2.49
CA ASP A 72 -40.68 26.93 2.69
C ASP A 72 -42.05 26.24 2.74
N LYS A 73 -42.13 24.97 2.32
CA LYS A 73 -43.36 24.15 2.28
C LYS A 73 -43.39 23.03 3.33
N CYS A 74 -42.22 22.64 3.83
CA CYS A 74 -42.03 21.63 4.86
C CYS A 74 -41.98 22.31 6.24
N GLU A 75 -42.59 21.67 7.25
CA GLU A 75 -42.55 22.12 8.66
C GLU A 75 -41.16 21.82 9.29
N LEU A 76 -40.11 22.42 8.75
CA LEU A 76 -38.75 22.31 9.28
C LEU A 76 -38.50 23.33 10.38
N THR A 77 -37.83 22.90 11.45
CA THR A 77 -37.30 23.81 12.47
C THR A 77 -36.17 24.66 11.90
N ALA A 78 -35.89 25.82 12.51
CA ALA A 78 -34.78 26.68 12.11
C ALA A 78 -33.44 25.92 12.13
N GLU A 79 -33.24 25.07 13.13
CA GLU A 79 -32.06 24.22 13.27
C GLU A 79 -31.93 23.21 12.12
N GLN A 80 -33.03 22.55 11.72
CA GLN A 80 -33.03 21.61 10.59
C GLN A 80 -32.70 22.32 9.27
N LYS A 81 -33.20 23.55 9.07
CA LYS A 81 -32.86 24.36 7.88
C LYS A 81 -31.38 24.73 7.86
N GLU A 82 -30.81 25.05 9.02
CA GLU A 82 -29.39 25.35 9.16
C GLU A 82 -28.51 24.13 8.90
N GLN A 83 -28.89 22.96 9.43
CA GLN A 83 -28.18 21.70 9.17
C GLN A 83 -28.12 21.35 7.68
N VAL A 84 -29.25 21.46 6.96
CA VAL A 84 -29.30 21.19 5.50
C VAL A 84 -28.40 22.17 4.73
N ASN A 85 -28.38 23.44 5.12
CA ASN A 85 -27.52 24.44 4.49
C ASN A 85 -26.03 24.21 4.79
N SER A 86 -25.68 23.85 6.04
CA SER A 86 -24.31 23.51 6.42
C SER A 86 -23.82 22.29 5.64
N TRP A 87 -24.65 21.24 5.59
CA TRP A 87 -24.34 20.01 4.87
C TRP A 87 -24.09 20.28 3.37
N LEU A 88 -24.93 21.08 2.71
CA LEU A 88 -24.74 21.43 1.29
C LEU A 88 -23.46 22.27 1.06
N ALA A 89 -23.10 23.12 2.02
CA ALA A 89 -21.86 23.90 1.96
C ALA A 89 -20.62 23.02 2.16
N GLU A 90 -20.66 22.06 3.10
CA GLU A 90 -19.61 21.07 3.32
C GLU A 90 -19.44 20.14 2.13
N TYR A 91 -20.55 19.67 1.54
CA TYR A 91 -20.53 18.85 0.34
C TYR A 91 -19.81 19.56 -0.81
N LYS A 92 -20.13 20.84 -1.08
CA LYS A 92 -19.45 21.63 -2.11
C LYS A 92 -17.95 21.79 -1.83
N LYS A 93 -17.58 22.07 -0.58
CA LYS A 93 -16.17 22.15 -0.17
C LYS A 93 -15.44 20.83 -0.42
N TRP A 94 -16.06 19.71 -0.06
CA TRP A 94 -15.51 18.37 -0.30
C TRP A 94 -15.38 18.08 -1.80
N GLU A 95 -16.40 18.39 -2.60
CA GLU A 95 -16.39 18.17 -4.05
C GLU A 95 -15.28 18.98 -4.75
N GLU A 96 -15.09 20.24 -4.34
CA GLU A 96 -14.00 21.09 -4.82
C GLU A 96 -12.62 20.54 -4.39
N GLN A 97 -12.51 20.04 -3.16
CA GLN A 97 -11.28 19.41 -2.67
C GLN A 97 -10.95 18.12 -3.44
N GLU A 98 -11.93 17.26 -3.71
CA GLU A 98 -11.73 16.05 -4.52
C GLU A 98 -11.32 16.38 -5.95
N LYS A 99 -11.98 17.34 -6.61
CA LYS A 99 -11.62 17.76 -7.98
C LYS A 99 -10.21 18.32 -8.08
N ASN A 100 -9.75 19.01 -7.03
CA ASN A 100 -8.42 19.58 -6.96
C ASN A 100 -7.35 18.61 -6.41
N SER A 101 -7.76 17.42 -5.96
CA SER A 101 -6.82 16.41 -5.44
C SER A 101 -6.11 15.68 -6.58
N ASP A 102 -4.80 15.47 -6.45
CA ASP A 102 -4.04 14.67 -7.41
C ASP A 102 -4.56 13.23 -7.43
N GLN A 103 -5.23 12.84 -8.52
CA GLN A 103 -5.77 11.49 -8.72
C GLN A 103 -4.67 10.41 -8.66
N ASN A 104 -3.39 10.79 -8.82
CA ASN A 104 -2.27 9.86 -8.73
C ASN A 104 -1.74 9.65 -7.30
N ILE A 105 -2.25 10.37 -6.30
CA ILE A 105 -1.78 10.28 -4.92
C ILE A 105 -1.82 8.83 -4.38
N TRP A 106 -2.85 8.08 -4.76
CA TRP A 106 -3.04 6.67 -4.37
C TRP A 106 -2.00 5.75 -5.02
N VAL A 107 -1.68 6.00 -6.30
CA VAL A 107 -0.61 5.25 -6.99
C VAL A 107 0.72 5.51 -6.34
N VAL A 108 1.06 6.77 -6.08
CA VAL A 108 2.32 7.14 -5.46
C VAL A 108 2.46 6.49 -4.08
N ARG A 109 1.41 6.54 -3.25
CA ARG A 109 1.38 5.88 -1.93
C ARG A 109 1.57 4.37 -2.05
N ASN A 110 0.88 3.71 -2.98
CA ASN A 110 1.02 2.27 -3.17
C ASN A 110 2.43 1.89 -3.66
N ARG A 111 3.01 2.68 -4.57
CA ARG A 111 4.41 2.50 -5.03
C ARG A 111 5.41 2.67 -3.90
N GLN A 112 5.25 3.70 -3.05
CA GLN A 112 6.08 3.89 -1.87
C GLN A 112 5.98 2.73 -0.89
N ARG A 113 4.76 2.23 -0.63
CA ARG A 113 4.55 1.04 0.22
C ARG A 113 5.26 -0.19 -0.35
N GLN A 114 5.09 -0.47 -1.64
CA GLN A 114 5.77 -1.59 -2.30
C GLN A 114 7.29 -1.47 -2.20
N ALA A 115 7.84 -0.28 -2.46
CA ALA A 115 9.27 -0.02 -2.34
C ALA A 115 9.77 -0.23 -0.90
N ALA A 116 9.05 0.30 0.11
CA ALA A 116 9.42 0.15 1.51
C ALA A 116 9.43 -1.32 1.95
N THR A 117 8.41 -2.10 1.57
CA THR A 117 8.37 -3.54 1.83
C THR A 117 9.53 -4.27 1.16
N ALA A 118 9.78 -3.99 -0.13
CA ALA A 118 10.85 -4.63 -0.88
C ALA A 118 12.23 -4.34 -0.29
N LEU A 119 12.49 -3.08 0.09
CA LEU A 119 13.72 -2.67 0.75
C LEU A 119 13.88 -3.34 2.12
N SER A 120 12.79 -3.48 2.89
CA SER A 120 12.83 -4.18 4.17
C SER A 120 13.24 -5.65 4.02
N LEU A 121 12.69 -6.33 3.02
CA LEU A 121 13.05 -7.72 2.71
C LEU A 121 14.52 -7.84 2.31
N ILE A 122 15.03 -6.93 1.49
CA ILE A 122 16.43 -6.95 1.06
C ILE A 122 17.37 -6.64 2.23
N LEU A 123 17.07 -5.61 3.02
CA LEU A 123 17.89 -5.18 4.15
C LEU A 123 18.03 -6.25 5.23
N ILE A 124 17.00 -7.08 5.43
CA ILE A 124 17.05 -8.21 6.39
C ILE A 124 17.60 -9.47 5.72
N GLY A 125 17.15 -9.78 4.51
CA GLY A 125 17.52 -11.00 3.78
C GLY A 125 18.99 -11.03 3.38
N LEU A 126 19.56 -9.88 2.99
CA LEU A 126 20.95 -9.78 2.57
C LEU A 126 21.95 -10.18 3.66
N PRO A 127 21.96 -9.56 4.87
CA PRO A 127 22.88 -9.95 5.92
C PRO A 127 22.60 -11.38 6.41
N LEU A 128 21.33 -11.81 6.45
CA LEU A 128 20.98 -13.17 6.85
C LEU A 128 21.58 -14.21 5.91
N TRP A 129 21.42 -14.02 4.59
CA TRP A 129 21.99 -14.90 3.58
C TRP A 129 23.52 -14.86 3.59
N LEU A 130 24.12 -13.67 3.55
CA LEU A 130 25.57 -13.50 3.48
C LEU A 130 26.26 -14.18 4.68
N PHE A 131 25.73 -13.99 5.89
CA PHE A 131 26.30 -14.60 7.09
C PHE A 131 26.27 -16.13 7.01
N HIS A 132 25.08 -16.72 6.80
CA HIS A 132 24.92 -18.17 6.80
C HIS A 132 25.69 -18.83 5.65
N TRP A 133 25.64 -18.24 4.46
CA TRP A 133 26.39 -18.73 3.30
C TRP A 133 27.90 -18.67 3.49
N SER A 134 28.41 -17.59 4.10
CA SER A 134 29.85 -17.45 4.37
C SER A 134 30.36 -18.50 5.35
N VAL A 135 29.55 -18.86 6.36
CA VAL A 135 29.89 -19.94 7.31
C VAL A 135 29.91 -21.28 6.61
N ILE A 136 28.89 -21.61 5.80
CA ILE A 136 28.85 -22.86 5.01
C ILE A 136 30.08 -22.97 4.12
N LYS A 137 30.39 -21.92 3.36
CA LYS A 137 31.56 -21.90 2.45
C LYS A 137 32.88 -22.12 3.20
N LYS A 138 33.01 -21.54 4.40
CA LYS A 138 34.20 -21.71 5.25
C LYS A 138 34.32 -23.13 5.78
N ASP A 139 33.21 -23.76 6.14
CA ASP A 139 33.21 -25.12 6.67
C ASP A 139 33.52 -26.14 5.57
N ASN A 140 32.91 -26.03 4.39
CA ASN A 140 33.22 -26.91 3.25
C ASN A 140 34.72 -26.83 2.86
N LYS A 141 35.30 -25.63 2.83
CA LYS A 141 36.74 -25.45 2.51
C LYS A 141 37.69 -26.09 3.54
N LYS A 142 37.23 -26.32 4.78
CA LYS A 142 38.03 -27.00 5.82
C LYS A 142 37.93 -28.52 5.72
N GLU A 143 36.81 -29.05 5.23
CA GLU A 143 36.65 -30.49 4.99
C GLU A 143 37.48 -30.95 3.79
N ASP A 144 37.69 -30.08 2.80
CA ASP A 144 38.54 -30.35 1.62
C ASP A 144 40.06 -30.29 1.88
N LYS A 145 40.49 -29.96 3.11
CA LYS A 145 41.90 -29.81 3.51
C LYS A 145 42.32 -30.87 4.51
#